data_AF-A0A954J8M0-F1
#
_entry.id   AF-A0A954J8M0-F1
#
_cell.length_a   1.000
_cell.length_b   1.000
_cell.length_c   1.000
_cell.angle_alpha   90.00
_cell.angle_beta   90.00
_cell.angle_gamma   90.00
#
_symmetry.space_group_name_H-M   'P 1'
#
loop_
_entity.id
_entity.type
_entity.pdbx_description
1 polymer ?
#
loop_
_entity_poly.entity_id
_entity_poly.type
_entity_poly.pdbx_seq_one_letter_code
_entity_poly.pdbx_strand_id
1 'polypeptide(L)'
;MFPLINTAKKAGWFTYEEPKRKGLAGTFTPGENIQPQLDACRQILGDKQAAFDELLELFDTLDTTEAELLTTLYAIIHDFQKAGHTPTDEEIITDFYNWHEEKKKFDRKQVVEMLAWMRENLLTVKDLGIWRI
;
A
#
# COMPACT_ATOMS: atom_id res chain seq x y z
N MET A 1 11.29 16.89 5.07
CA MET A 1 9.83 16.74 5.06
C MET A 1 9.36 16.87 3.62
N PHE A 2 8.61 15.90 3.09
CA PHE A 2 8.25 15.82 1.67
C PHE A 2 7.45 17.06 1.20
N PRO A 3 7.69 17.61 -0.01
CA PRO A 3 7.05 18.84 -0.48
C PRO A 3 5.51 18.82 -0.43
N LEU A 4 4.90 17.67 -0.71
CA LEU A 4 3.44 17.49 -0.74
C LEU A 4 2.81 17.64 0.65
N ILE A 5 3.42 17.07 1.69
CA ILE A 5 2.94 17.15 3.08
C ILE A 5 2.96 18.61 3.55
N ASN A 6 4.02 19.35 3.21
CA ASN A 6 4.12 20.77 3.56
C ASN A 6 3.07 21.62 2.85
N THR A 7 2.81 21.36 1.57
CA THR A 7 1.76 22.06 0.81
C THR A 7 0.38 21.82 1.42
N ALA A 8 0.05 20.55 1.69
CA ALA A 8 -1.24 20.17 2.28
C ALA A 8 -1.44 20.75 3.69
N LYS A 9 -0.38 20.75 4.51
CA LYS A 9 -0.41 21.39 5.83
C LYS A 9 -0.63 22.90 5.74
N LYS A 10 0.06 23.60 4.83
CA LYS A 10 -0.13 25.04 4.60
C LYS A 10 -1.53 25.39 4.08
N ALA A 11 -2.12 24.50 3.30
CA ALA A 11 -3.49 24.66 2.79
C ALA A 11 -4.56 24.38 3.86
N GLY A 12 -4.19 23.87 5.04
CA GLY A 12 -5.13 23.54 6.10
C GLY A 12 -5.93 22.27 5.84
N TRP A 13 -5.41 21.33 5.05
CA TRP A 13 -6.08 20.05 4.77
C TRP A 13 -5.98 19.07 5.93
N PHE A 14 -4.95 19.17 6.76
CA PHE A 14 -4.83 18.35 7.96
C PHE A 14 -3.98 19.06 9.02
N THR A 15 -4.12 18.61 10.26
CA THR A 15 -3.15 18.84 11.33
C THR A 15 -2.39 17.53 11.59
N TYR A 16 -1.15 17.66 12.07
CA TYR A 16 -0.31 16.52 12.42
C TYR A 16 0.25 16.72 13.81
N GLU A 17 -0.02 15.77 14.68
CA GLU A 17 0.53 15.70 16.02
C GLU A 17 1.67 14.69 16.05
N GLU A 18 2.86 15.15 16.45
CA GLU A 18 3.99 14.27 16.63
C GLU A 18 3.73 13.25 17.74
N PRO A 19 4.24 12.01 17.57
CA PRO A 19 4.08 10.98 18.57
C PRO A 19 4.75 11.40 19.89
N LYS A 20 4.04 11.24 21.01
CA LYS A 20 4.56 11.57 22.36
C LYS A 20 5.78 10.73 22.78
N ARG A 21 6.04 9.62 22.07
CA ARG A 21 7.18 8.72 22.31
C ARG A 21 7.85 8.38 20.99
N LYS A 22 9.19 8.32 21.01
CA LYS A 22 9.99 7.90 19.87
C LYS A 22 9.63 6.46 19.48
N GLY A 23 9.32 6.24 18.20
CA GLY A 23 8.94 4.93 17.65
C GLY A 23 7.45 4.67 17.50
N LEU A 24 6.57 5.62 17.87
CA LEU A 24 5.15 5.56 17.52
C LEU A 24 4.86 6.42 16.28
N ALA A 25 3.77 6.12 15.57
CA ALA A 25 3.28 6.98 14.49
C ALA A 25 2.62 8.24 15.07
N GLY A 26 2.77 9.37 14.38
CA GLY A 26 2.02 10.59 14.71
C GLY A 26 0.58 10.53 14.21
N THR A 27 -0.28 11.39 14.75
CA THR A 27 -1.70 11.42 14.41
C THR A 27 -1.98 12.48 13.37
N PHE A 28 -2.69 12.11 12.30
CA PHE A 28 -3.24 13.06 11.34
C PHE A 28 -4.72 13.30 11.66
N THR A 29 -5.13 14.57 11.67
CA THR A 29 -6.53 14.95 11.88
C THR A 29 -7.00 15.80 10.71
N PRO A 30 -8.22 15.58 10.16
CA PRO A 30 -8.79 16.43 9.12
C PRO A 30 -8.74 17.91 9.51
N GLY A 31 -8.28 18.76 8.58
CA GLY A 31 -8.22 20.20 8.77
C GLY A 31 -9.48 20.89 8.23
N GLU A 32 -9.67 22.16 8.61
CA GLU A 32 -10.87 22.93 8.27
C GLU A 32 -11.10 23.08 6.75
N ASN A 33 -10.03 22.99 5.95
CA ASN A 33 -10.09 23.19 4.50
C ASN A 33 -10.01 21.90 3.69
N ILE A 34 -10.17 20.71 4.29
CA ILE A 34 -10.05 19.44 3.55
C ILE A 34 -11.27 19.11 2.68
N GLN A 35 -12.44 19.65 3.01
CA GLN A 35 -13.70 19.23 2.41
C GLN A 35 -13.73 19.36 0.87
N PRO A 36 -13.27 20.48 0.26
CA PRO A 36 -13.22 20.59 -1.20
C PRO A 36 -12.36 19.52 -1.88
N GLN A 37 -11.29 19.05 -1.21
CA GLN A 37 -10.40 18.01 -1.73
C GLN A 37 -11.06 16.63 -1.61
N LEU A 38 -11.81 16.37 -0.54
CA LEU A 38 -12.61 15.15 -0.42
C LEU A 38 -13.69 15.09 -1.50
N ASP A 39 -14.36 16.21 -1.78
CA ASP A 39 -15.38 16.28 -2.82
C ASP A 39 -14.77 16.13 -4.22
N ALA A 40 -13.62 16.77 -4.47
CA ALA A 40 -12.87 16.56 -5.72
C ALA A 40 -12.41 15.10 -5.88
N CYS A 41 -11.96 14.46 -4.80
CA CYS A 41 -11.57 13.04 -4.81
C CYS A 41 -12.74 12.15 -5.20
N ARG A 42 -13.91 12.36 -4.58
CA ARG A 42 -15.15 11.63 -4.92
C ARG A 42 -15.56 11.83 -6.37
N GLN A 43 -15.43 13.05 -6.89
CA GLN A 43 -15.73 13.35 -8.29
C GLN A 43 -14.75 12.65 -9.25
N ILE A 44 -13.46 12.60 -8.91
CA ILE A 44 -12.43 11.92 -9.71
C ILE A 44 -12.64 10.41 -9.70
N LEU A 45 -12.94 9.84 -8.53
CA LEU A 45 -13.16 8.40 -8.37
C LEU A 45 -14.48 7.97 -9.02
N GLY A 46 -15.53 8.78 -8.91
CA GLY A 46 -16.84 8.50 -9.49
C GLY A 46 -17.35 7.12 -9.06
N ASP A 47 -17.67 6.28 -10.04
CA ASP A 47 -18.16 4.92 -9.81
C ASP A 47 -17.13 4.00 -9.13
N LYS A 48 -15.84 4.39 -9.10
CA LYS A 48 -14.77 3.64 -8.42
C LYS A 48 -14.66 3.94 -6.93
N GLN A 49 -15.45 4.88 -6.39
CA GLN A 49 -15.37 5.28 -4.99
C GLN A 49 -15.49 4.07 -4.04
N ALA A 50 -16.50 3.21 -4.26
CA ALA A 50 -16.72 2.03 -3.42
C ALA A 50 -15.52 1.06 -3.44
N ALA A 51 -15.01 0.73 -4.63
CA ALA A 51 -13.85 -0.14 -4.77
C ALA A 51 -12.57 0.47 -4.17
N PHE A 52 -12.43 1.79 -4.21
CA PHE A 52 -11.33 2.49 -3.57
C PHE A 52 -11.44 2.44 -2.05
N ASP A 53 -12.64 2.65 -1.49
CA ASP A 53 -12.87 2.56 -0.04
C ASP A 53 -12.65 1.13 0.47
N GLU A 54 -13.12 0.10 -0.24
CA GLU A 54 -12.84 -1.31 0.08
C GLU A 54 -11.34 -1.62 0.08
N LEU A 55 -10.58 -1.02 -0.85
CA LEU A 55 -9.13 -1.19 -0.89
C LEU A 55 -8.43 -0.50 0.28
N LEU A 56 -8.91 0.69 0.68
CA LEU A 56 -8.39 1.39 1.86
C LEU A 56 -8.66 0.59 3.13
N GLU A 57 -9.88 0.07 3.31
CA GLU A 57 -10.24 -0.79 4.44
C GLU A 57 -9.39 -2.05 4.49
N LEU A 58 -9.13 -2.67 3.34
CA LEU A 58 -8.27 -3.84 3.23
C LEU A 58 -6.82 -3.54 3.65
N PHE A 59 -6.27 -2.38 3.27
CA PHE A 59 -4.91 -2.02 3.65
C PHE A 59 -4.79 -1.49 5.08
N ASP A 60 -5.87 -0.97 5.67
CA ASP A 60 -5.88 -0.52 7.07
C ASP A 60 -5.69 -1.67 8.06
N THR A 61 -5.88 -2.93 7.62
CA THR A 61 -5.59 -4.10 8.46
C THR A 61 -4.11 -4.45 8.57
N LEU A 62 -3.25 -3.83 7.76
CA LEU A 62 -1.83 -4.16 7.67
C LEU A 62 -0.99 -3.23 8.56
N ASP A 63 -0.05 -3.80 9.30
CA ASP A 63 0.98 -3.01 9.96
C ASP A 63 2.09 -2.54 8.99
N THR A 64 3.01 -1.70 9.47
CA THR A 64 4.12 -1.18 8.64
C THR A 64 4.99 -2.29 8.02
N THR A 65 5.20 -3.38 8.75
CA THR A 65 6.00 -4.53 8.29
C THR A 65 5.27 -5.27 7.18
N GLU A 66 3.99 -5.54 7.40
CA GLU A 66 3.11 -6.19 6.43
C GLU A 66 2.94 -5.36 5.17
N ALA A 67 2.79 -4.03 5.31
CA ALA A 67 2.77 -3.10 4.18
C ALA A 67 4.10 -3.10 3.41
N GLU A 68 5.25 -3.19 4.10
CA GLU A 68 6.57 -3.31 3.44
C GLU A 68 6.68 -4.63 2.64
N LEU A 69 6.20 -5.75 3.20
CA LEU A 69 6.17 -7.04 2.52
C LEU A 69 5.28 -6.98 1.28
N LEU A 70 4.03 -6.52 1.43
CA LEU A 70 3.04 -6.42 0.36
C LEU A 70 3.54 -5.56 -0.79
N THR A 71 4.04 -4.36 -0.51
CA THR A 71 4.50 -3.42 -1.55
C THR A 71 5.69 -3.96 -2.34
N THR A 72 6.61 -4.65 -1.67
CA THR A 72 7.77 -5.27 -2.33
C THR A 72 7.35 -6.44 -3.21
N LEU A 73 6.52 -7.35 -2.69
CA LEU A 73 6.00 -8.49 -3.45
C LEU A 73 5.18 -8.04 -4.67
N TYR A 74 4.34 -7.02 -4.49
CA TYR A 74 3.57 -6.44 -5.59
C TYR A 74 4.48 -5.89 -6.70
N ALA A 75 5.53 -5.15 -6.36
CA ALA A 75 6.48 -4.60 -7.33
C ALA A 75 7.17 -5.72 -8.13
N ILE A 76 7.60 -6.79 -7.46
CA ILE A 76 8.24 -7.95 -8.09
C ILE A 76 7.29 -8.63 -9.08
N ILE A 77 6.05 -8.91 -8.64
CA ILE A 77 5.04 -9.54 -9.51
C ILE A 77 4.75 -8.65 -10.71
N HIS A 78 4.61 -7.34 -10.50
CA HIS A 78 4.40 -6.36 -11.56
C HIS A 78 5.57 -6.34 -12.58
N ASP A 79 6.82 -6.43 -12.12
CA ASP A 79 7.98 -6.47 -13.01
C ASP A 79 8.04 -7.75 -13.85
N PHE A 80 7.69 -8.90 -13.27
CA PHE A 80 7.54 -10.14 -14.03
C PHE A 80 6.42 -10.06 -15.07
N GLN A 81 5.25 -9.52 -14.69
CA GLN A 81 4.12 -9.32 -15.60
C GLN A 81 4.49 -8.39 -16.76
N LYS A 82 5.19 -7.29 -16.47
CA LYS A 82 5.69 -6.36 -17.49
C LYS A 82 6.68 -7.04 -18.44
N ALA A 83 7.41 -8.05 -17.98
CA ALA A 83 8.28 -8.88 -18.80
C ALA A 83 7.53 -10.01 -19.56
N GLY A 84 6.21 -10.15 -19.37
CA GLY A 84 5.41 -11.22 -19.97
C GLY A 84 5.66 -12.60 -19.34
N HIS A 85 6.25 -12.64 -18.14
CA HIS A 85 6.53 -13.87 -17.41
C HIS A 85 5.48 -14.09 -16.32
N THR A 86 5.03 -15.32 -16.17
CA THR A 86 4.20 -15.72 -15.02
C THR A 86 5.11 -16.42 -14.01
N PRO A 87 5.52 -15.73 -12.92
CA PRO A 87 6.50 -16.27 -12.01
C PRO A 87 5.89 -17.31 -11.08
N THR A 88 6.70 -18.29 -10.70
CA THR A 88 6.43 -19.23 -9.61
C THR A 88 6.64 -18.57 -8.24
N ASP A 89 6.06 -19.14 -7.18
CA ASP A 89 6.23 -18.64 -5.81
C ASP A 89 7.71 -18.54 -5.43
N GLU A 90 8.50 -19.53 -5.80
CA GLU A 90 9.94 -19.58 -5.53
C GLU A 90 10.73 -18.51 -6.31
N GLU A 91 10.32 -18.15 -7.53
CA GLU A 91 10.90 -17.03 -8.27
C GLU A 91 10.57 -15.70 -7.57
N ILE A 92 9.32 -15.50 -7.15
CA ILE A 92 8.90 -14.29 -6.41
C ILE A 92 9.67 -14.17 -5.08
N ILE A 93 9.76 -15.26 -4.32
CA ILE A 93 10.44 -15.27 -3.01
C ILE A 93 11.95 -15.07 -3.18
N THR A 94 12.55 -15.71 -4.19
CA THR A 94 13.97 -15.50 -4.51
C THR A 94 14.23 -14.03 -4.87
N ASP A 95 13.40 -13.45 -5.73
CA ASP A 95 13.56 -12.06 -6.16
C ASP A 95 13.31 -11.07 -5.01
N PHE A 96 12.40 -11.39 -4.08
CA PHE A 96 12.17 -10.62 -2.86
C PHE A 96 13.45 -10.48 -2.03
N TYR A 97 14.20 -11.57 -1.84
CA TYR A 97 15.46 -11.54 -1.10
C TYR A 97 16.60 -10.87 -1.87
N ASN A 98 16.50 -10.81 -3.21
CA ASN A 98 17.46 -10.12 -4.08
C ASN A 98 17.13 -8.63 -4.27
N TRP A 99 15.91 -8.19 -3.93
CA TRP A 99 15.44 -6.83 -4.16
C TRP A 99 16.31 -5.77 -3.45
N HIS A 100 16.67 -6.03 -2.18
CA HIS A 100 17.56 -5.18 -1.40
C HIS A 100 18.10 -5.93 -0.17
N GLU A 101 19.29 -5.59 0.33
CA GLU A 101 19.91 -6.22 1.51
C GLU A 101 18.99 -6.23 2.74
N GLU A 102 18.26 -5.14 2.96
CA GLU A 102 17.26 -5.01 4.03
C GLU A 102 16.16 -6.08 3.98
N LYS A 103 15.88 -6.70 2.82
CA LYS A 103 14.84 -7.73 2.70
C LYS A 103 15.27 -9.06 3.32
N LYS A 104 16.57 -9.28 3.52
CA LYS A 104 17.10 -10.47 4.20
C LYS A 104 16.73 -10.52 5.69
N LYS A 105 16.23 -9.42 6.28
CA LYS A 105 15.74 -9.38 7.66
C LYS A 105 14.41 -10.13 7.85
N PHE A 106 13.66 -10.38 6.78
CA PHE A 106 12.36 -11.04 6.85
C PHE A 106 12.49 -12.55 6.86
N ASP A 107 11.76 -13.20 7.76
CA ASP A 107 11.67 -14.66 7.78
C ASP A 107 10.88 -15.15 6.55
N ARG A 108 11.31 -16.27 5.97
CA ARG A 108 10.66 -16.82 4.76
C ARG A 108 9.18 -17.08 4.98
N LYS A 109 8.79 -17.51 6.17
CA LYS A 109 7.39 -17.74 6.53
C LYS A 109 6.57 -16.46 6.37
N GLN A 110 7.08 -15.30 6.81
CA GLN A 110 6.39 -14.02 6.67
C GLN A 110 6.16 -13.65 5.20
N VAL A 111 7.18 -13.89 4.36
CA VAL A 111 7.08 -13.62 2.90
C VAL A 111 6.03 -14.53 2.25
N VAL A 112 6.04 -15.82 2.60
CA VAL A 112 5.06 -16.80 2.09
C VAL A 112 3.65 -16.48 2.56
N GLU A 113 3.46 -16.16 3.84
CA GLU A 113 2.15 -15.80 4.40
C GLU A 113 1.60 -14.53 3.74
N MET A 114 2.43 -13.51 3.51
CA MET A 114 2.00 -12.30 2.79
C MET A 114 1.66 -12.59 1.32
N LEU A 115 2.45 -13.43 0.64
CA LEU A 115 2.15 -13.81 -0.74
C LEU A 115 0.81 -14.57 -0.84
N ALA A 116 0.51 -15.46 0.11
CA ALA A 116 -0.77 -16.13 0.21
C ALA A 116 -1.91 -15.14 0.47
N TRP A 117 -1.71 -14.22 1.43
CA TRP A 117 -2.68 -13.16 1.75
C TRP A 117 -2.99 -12.29 0.53
N MET A 118 -1.98 -11.91 -0.27
CA MET A 118 -2.16 -11.12 -1.49
C MET A 118 -3.01 -11.86 -2.52
N ARG A 119 -2.82 -13.17 -2.66
CA ARG A 119 -3.65 -13.99 -3.55
C ARG A 119 -5.08 -14.01 -3.04
N GLU A 120 -5.30 -14.27 -1.76
CA GLU A 120 -6.66 -14.37 -1.22
C GLU A 120 -7.41 -13.03 -1.33
N ASN A 121 -6.77 -11.92 -0.95
CA ASN A 121 -7.45 -10.64 -0.80
C ASN A 121 -7.42 -9.76 -2.06
N LEU A 122 -6.32 -9.74 -2.81
CA LEU A 122 -6.25 -8.92 -4.03
C LEU A 122 -6.89 -9.61 -5.24
N LEU A 123 -7.08 -10.93 -5.23
CA LEU A 123 -7.92 -11.63 -6.22
C LEU A 123 -9.42 -11.42 -5.96
N THR A 124 -9.82 -11.23 -4.70
CA THR A 124 -11.22 -10.94 -4.34
C THR A 124 -11.60 -9.49 -4.62
N VAL A 125 -10.66 -8.55 -4.53
CA VAL A 125 -10.82 -7.18 -5.05
C VAL A 125 -10.69 -7.22 -6.58
N LYS A 126 -11.71 -7.79 -7.24
CA LYS A 126 -11.70 -8.25 -8.65
C LYS A 126 -11.42 -7.18 -9.71
N ASP A 127 -11.35 -5.90 -9.35
CA ASP A 127 -11.15 -4.80 -10.30
C ASP A 127 -9.71 -4.27 -10.40
N LEU A 128 -8.77 -4.79 -9.60
CA LEU A 128 -7.38 -4.30 -9.67
C LEU A 128 -6.57 -4.86 -10.85
N GLY A 129 -7.09 -5.87 -11.57
CA GLY A 129 -6.43 -6.38 -12.80
C GLY A 129 -5.07 -7.05 -12.58
N ILE A 130 -4.63 -7.21 -11.33
CA ILE A 130 -3.30 -7.72 -10.96
C ILE A 130 -3.16 -9.22 -11.29
N TRP A 131 -4.25 -9.92 -11.59
CA TRP A 131 -4.21 -11.37 -11.77
C TRP A 131 -5.17 -11.91 -12.84
N ARG A 132 -5.57 -11.08 -13.79
CA ARG A 132 -6.39 -11.56 -14.91
C ARG A 132 -5.45 -12.11 -15.99
N ILE A 133 -5.18 -13.43 -15.88
CA ILE A 133 -4.72 -14.28 -16.98
C ILE A 133 -5.86 -14.43 -17.99
#